data_AF-A0A0D8XNU6-F1
#
_entry.id   AF-A0A0D8XNU6-F1
#
_cell.length_a   1.000
_cell.length_b   1.000
_cell.length_c   1.000
_cell.angle_alpha   90.00
_cell.angle_beta   90.00
_cell.angle_gamma   90.00
#
_symmetry.space_group_name_H-M   'P 1'
#
loop_
_entity.id
_entity.type
_entity.pdbx_description
1 polymer ?
#
loop_
_entity_poly.entity_id
_entity_poly.type
_entity_poly.pdbx_seq_one_letter_code
_entity_poly.pdbx_strand_id
1 'polypeptide(L)'
;MQIGPLQYPELYPTNTTCSYILDGLQGDQNLEKVILTFEEFAVLSDDDSAIVTDPPSLDDITCPVAWVGVALSDATMKATLSSTDESNFEATLCERIPSTSPLMGPYVSSGPRMVVQFGTTDKIVTDGLYPHGFKAKVDFKTDFGVAGESLGTSNECLFRFRKPMGFFNSPRYPANYPLDTNCTYFIEGNIGQQILIHFEQFALFGEKEEDRCNDWLEIYDVFQDGDDEQLVLQELLPLFANQRATAQ
;
A
#
# COMPACT_ATOMS: atom_id res chain seq x y z
N MET A 1 1.12 -8.75 8.16
CA MET A 1 1.19 -8.62 9.64
C MET A 1 -0.23 -8.67 10.20
N GLN A 2 -0.46 -9.02 11.46
CA GLN A 2 -1.79 -8.97 12.10
C GLN A 2 -1.78 -8.09 13.35
N ILE A 3 -2.86 -7.34 13.58
CA ILE A 3 -3.06 -6.49 14.76
C ILE A 3 -4.44 -6.74 15.39
N GLY A 4 -4.53 -6.50 16.70
CA GLY A 4 -5.74 -6.68 17.49
C GLY A 4 -5.47 -6.39 18.97
N PRO A 5 -6.52 -6.25 19.81
CA PRO A 5 -6.36 -6.07 21.25
C PRO A 5 -5.52 -7.19 21.86
N LEU A 6 -4.71 -6.88 22.88
CA LEU A 6 -3.77 -7.82 23.51
C LEU A 6 -4.41 -9.13 24.01
N GLN A 7 -5.69 -9.08 24.38
CA GLN A 7 -6.44 -10.22 24.91
C GLN A 7 -7.34 -10.88 23.87
N TYR A 8 -7.31 -10.46 22.61
CA TYR A 8 -8.12 -11.07 21.55
C TYR A 8 -7.91 -12.60 21.53
N PRO A 9 -8.97 -13.42 21.42
CA PRO A 9 -10.39 -13.08 21.19
C PRO A 9 -11.25 -12.78 22.45
N GLU A 10 -10.64 -12.67 23.62
CA GLU A 10 -11.33 -12.35 24.87
C GLU A 10 -11.76 -10.88 24.93
N LEU A 11 -12.63 -10.57 25.91
CA LEU A 11 -13.08 -9.21 26.14
C LEU A 11 -11.90 -8.28 26.43
N TYR A 12 -11.84 -7.17 25.70
CA TYR A 12 -10.82 -6.15 25.88
C TYR A 12 -11.02 -5.38 27.21
N PRO A 13 -9.94 -4.87 27.82
CA PRO A 13 -10.04 -4.11 29.06
C PRO A 13 -10.71 -2.74 28.82
N THR A 14 -11.42 -2.23 29.83
CA THR A 14 -11.98 -0.87 29.86
C THR A 14 -10.91 0.19 30.12
N ASN A 15 -11.25 1.45 29.86
CA ASN A 15 -10.41 2.63 30.10
C ASN A 15 -9.01 2.48 29.48
N THR A 16 -8.98 1.91 28.28
CA THR A 16 -7.79 1.53 27.56
C THR A 16 -7.82 2.15 26.17
N THR A 17 -6.73 2.83 25.82
CA THR A 17 -6.47 3.33 24.47
C THR A 17 -5.20 2.67 23.93
N CYS A 18 -5.31 1.99 22.79
CA CYS A 18 -4.19 1.40 22.07
C CYS A 18 -4.03 2.10 20.72
N SER A 19 -2.87 2.69 20.49
CA SER A 19 -2.53 3.30 19.20
C SER A 19 -1.54 2.41 18.46
N TYR A 20 -1.94 1.90 17.29
CA TYR A 20 -1.10 1.18 16.35
C TYR A 20 -0.61 2.18 15.30
N ILE A 21 0.69 2.46 15.30
CA ILE A 21 1.33 3.27 14.26
C ILE A 21 1.92 2.28 13.25
N LEU A 22 1.27 2.19 12.10
CA LEU A 22 1.68 1.31 11.02
C LEU A 22 2.58 2.12 10.10
N ASP A 23 3.88 1.87 10.22
CA ASP A 23 4.91 2.50 9.41
C ASP A 23 5.38 1.56 8.32
N GLY A 24 5.15 1.98 7.09
CA GLY A 24 5.76 1.43 5.91
C GLY A 24 7.22 1.84 5.74
N LEU A 25 7.89 1.24 4.76
CA LEU A 25 9.21 1.63 4.29
C LEU A 25 9.19 3.09 3.84
N GLN A 26 9.79 3.94 4.67
CA GLN A 26 10.00 5.35 4.36
C GLN A 26 11.27 5.48 3.52
N GLY A 27 11.12 5.34 2.20
CA GLY A 27 12.12 5.81 1.24
C GLY A 27 11.91 7.29 0.90
N ASP A 28 12.87 7.91 0.20
CA ASP A 28 12.86 9.35 -0.14
C ASP A 28 11.59 9.88 -0.83
N GLN A 29 10.70 8.99 -1.30
CA GLN A 29 9.46 9.37 -1.98
C GLN A 29 8.18 8.84 -1.31
N ASN A 30 8.28 8.10 -0.19
CA ASN A 30 7.11 7.72 0.61
C ASN A 30 5.97 7.04 -0.19
N LEU A 31 6.30 6.21 -1.19
CA LEU A 31 5.32 5.62 -2.11
C LEU A 31 4.70 4.31 -1.62
N GLU A 32 5.11 3.84 -0.46
CA GLU A 32 4.42 2.72 0.15
C GLU A 32 3.09 3.20 0.71
N LYS A 33 2.06 2.36 0.57
CA LYS A 33 0.76 2.56 1.18
C LYS A 33 0.49 1.42 2.14
N VAL A 34 -0.07 1.75 3.29
CA VAL A 34 -0.56 0.79 4.26
C VAL A 34 -1.99 0.42 3.86
N ILE A 35 -2.27 -0.88 3.85
CA ILE A 35 -3.56 -1.46 3.56
C ILE A 35 -4.00 -2.27 4.78
N LEU A 36 -5.11 -1.89 5.39
CA LEU A 36 -5.69 -2.57 6.55
C LEU A 36 -6.99 -3.25 6.15
N THR A 37 -7.12 -4.55 6.45
CA THR A 37 -8.36 -5.32 6.25
C THR A 37 -8.70 -6.08 7.53
N PHE A 38 -9.90 -5.91 8.06
CA PHE A 38 -10.38 -6.67 9.21
C PHE A 38 -10.78 -8.08 8.79
N GLU A 39 -10.31 -9.07 9.55
CA GLU A 39 -10.73 -10.48 9.40
C GLU A 39 -11.93 -10.76 10.33
N GLU A 40 -11.92 -10.19 11.53
CA GLU A 40 -12.96 -10.31 12.55
C GLU A 40 -13.11 -8.99 13.31
N PHE A 41 -14.34 -8.62 13.68
CA PHE A 41 -14.63 -7.36 14.36
C PHE A 41 -15.89 -7.44 15.24
N ALA A 42 -15.70 -7.14 16.52
CA ALA A 42 -16.73 -7.10 17.56
C ALA A 42 -16.29 -6.14 18.68
N VAL A 43 -16.32 -4.84 18.40
CA VAL A 43 -16.00 -3.77 19.35
C VAL A 43 -17.29 -3.05 19.67
N LEU A 44 -17.92 -3.41 20.78
CA LEU A 44 -19.31 -3.08 21.07
C LEU A 44 -19.42 -1.75 21.81
N SER A 45 -20.34 -0.90 21.34
CA SER A 45 -20.64 0.38 21.96
C SER A 45 -22.14 0.47 22.26
N ASP A 46 -22.51 1.14 23.35
CA ASP A 46 -23.92 1.38 23.64
C ASP A 46 -24.46 2.38 22.61
N ASP A 47 -25.59 2.06 21.98
CA ASP A 47 -26.20 2.85 20.92
C ASP A 47 -27.49 3.48 21.44
N ASP A 48 -27.37 4.66 22.05
CA ASP A 48 -28.53 5.48 22.41
C ASP A 48 -29.07 6.27 21.18
N SER A 49 -28.52 6.08 19.97
CA SER A 49 -28.76 7.01 18.84
C SER A 49 -28.84 6.41 17.43
N ALA A 50 -29.12 5.11 17.25
CA ALA A 50 -29.59 4.60 15.94
C ALA A 50 -30.96 5.20 15.56
N ILE A 51 -30.93 6.41 14.98
CA ILE A 51 -31.92 6.79 13.99
C ILE A 51 -31.60 5.94 12.76
N VAL A 52 -32.39 4.89 12.55
CA VAL A 52 -32.32 4.02 11.38
C VAL A 52 -32.68 4.84 10.13
N THR A 53 -31.69 5.44 9.48
CA THR A 53 -31.78 5.81 8.07
C THR A 53 -30.99 4.79 7.27
N ASP A 54 -31.73 3.95 6.54
CA ASP A 54 -31.22 2.94 5.62
C ASP A 54 -30.55 3.63 4.41
N PRO A 55 -29.34 3.26 3.94
CA PRO A 55 -28.25 2.52 4.60
C PRO A 55 -27.31 3.45 5.42
N PRO A 56 -26.69 2.97 6.51
CA PRO A 56 -25.82 3.79 7.34
C PRO A 56 -24.56 4.22 6.57
N SER A 57 -24.31 5.53 6.53
CA SER A 57 -23.06 6.09 6.02
C SER A 57 -21.98 6.04 7.12
N LEU A 58 -20.71 6.03 6.72
CA LEU A 58 -19.57 6.00 7.66
C LEU A 58 -19.57 7.21 8.62
N ASP A 59 -20.25 8.29 8.24
CA ASP A 59 -20.33 9.55 8.99
C ASP A 59 -21.42 9.54 10.08
N ASP A 60 -22.32 8.54 10.11
CA ASP A 60 -23.45 8.47 11.05
C ASP A 60 -23.20 7.54 12.26
N ILE A 61 -22.02 6.90 12.33
CA ILE A 61 -21.70 5.92 13.38
C ILE A 61 -21.05 6.64 14.57
N THR A 62 -21.79 6.77 15.66
CA THR A 62 -21.24 7.25 16.94
C THR A 62 -20.92 6.08 17.86
N CYS A 63 -19.68 5.97 18.30
CA CYS A 63 -19.19 4.88 19.14
C CYS A 63 -18.73 5.40 20.52
N PRO A 64 -19.66 5.83 21.40
CA PRO A 64 -19.32 6.53 22.64
C PRO A 64 -18.61 5.67 23.70
N VAL A 65 -18.73 4.33 23.64
CA VAL A 65 -18.19 3.44 24.68
C VAL A 65 -16.91 2.74 24.25
N ALA A 66 -16.89 2.16 23.05
CA ALA A 66 -15.71 1.51 22.50
C ALA A 66 -15.67 1.72 20.99
N TRP A 67 -14.49 1.97 20.43
CA TRP A 67 -14.32 2.31 19.02
C TRP A 67 -12.99 1.82 18.47
N VAL A 68 -12.96 1.66 17.15
CA VAL A 68 -11.75 1.58 16.35
C VAL A 68 -11.76 2.72 15.34
N GLY A 69 -10.84 3.67 15.54
CA GLY A 69 -10.59 4.78 14.62
C GLY A 69 -9.45 4.46 13.65
N VAL A 70 -9.61 4.81 12.38
CA VAL A 70 -8.59 4.66 11.33
C VAL A 70 -8.28 6.02 10.71
N ALA A 71 -7.03 6.47 10.82
CA ALA A 71 -6.50 7.66 10.19
C ALA A 71 -5.60 7.26 9.01
N LEU A 72 -5.99 7.71 7.80
CA LEU A 72 -5.41 7.33 6.52
C LEU A 72 -4.49 8.41 5.94
N SER A 73 -4.68 9.67 6.36
CA SER A 73 -3.95 10.83 5.84
C SER A 73 -3.09 11.54 6.88
N ASP A 74 -2.07 12.27 6.43
CA ASP A 74 -1.18 13.05 7.30
C ASP A 74 -1.93 14.05 8.19
N ALA A 75 -3.05 14.59 7.68
CA ALA A 75 -3.87 15.54 8.42
C ALA A 75 -4.57 14.87 9.61
N THR A 76 -5.25 13.75 9.37
CA THR A 76 -5.96 13.00 10.43
C THR A 76 -4.97 12.37 11.41
N MET A 77 -3.87 11.79 10.92
CA MET A 77 -2.82 11.23 11.77
C MET A 77 -2.21 12.26 12.73
N LYS A 78 -1.93 13.47 12.25
CA LYS A 78 -1.40 14.55 13.12
C LYS A 78 -2.42 14.93 14.20
N ALA A 79 -3.70 15.06 13.85
CA ALA A 79 -4.76 15.39 14.79
C ALA A 79 -4.94 14.31 15.87
N THR A 80 -4.97 13.03 15.46
CA THR A 80 -5.09 11.89 16.39
C THR A 80 -3.90 11.82 17.35
N LEU A 81 -2.67 11.98 16.85
CA LEU A 81 -1.46 11.85 17.67
C LEU A 81 -1.17 13.10 18.52
N SER A 82 -1.71 14.27 18.18
CA SER A 82 -1.52 15.50 18.96
C SER A 82 -2.44 15.64 20.16
N SER A 83 -3.31 14.65 20.45
CA SER A 83 -4.21 14.59 21.62
C SER A 83 -5.23 15.74 21.74
N THR A 84 -5.41 16.53 20.69
CA THR A 84 -6.31 17.70 20.70
C THR A 84 -7.75 17.36 20.34
N ASP A 85 -7.98 16.26 19.62
CA ASP A 85 -9.30 15.71 19.33
C ASP A 85 -9.16 14.19 19.07
N GLU A 86 -9.61 13.37 20.02
CA GLU A 86 -9.58 11.89 19.95
C GLU A 86 -10.52 11.30 18.87
N SER A 87 -11.17 12.13 18.06
CA SER A 87 -12.29 11.75 17.19
C SER A 87 -12.12 12.10 15.71
N ASN A 88 -10.95 12.59 15.27
CA ASN A 88 -10.73 12.97 13.88
C ASN A 88 -10.17 11.81 13.04
N PHE A 89 -10.97 10.75 12.91
CA PHE A 89 -10.65 9.61 12.06
C PHE A 89 -11.41 9.68 10.74
N GLU A 90 -10.81 9.16 9.67
CA GLU A 90 -11.51 8.98 8.39
C GLU A 90 -12.51 7.81 8.45
N ALA A 91 -12.31 6.86 9.37
CA ALA A 91 -13.28 5.81 9.67
C ALA A 91 -13.34 5.57 11.17
N THR A 92 -14.55 5.52 11.74
CA THR A 92 -14.80 5.09 13.11
C THR A 92 -15.74 3.89 13.08
N LEU A 93 -15.33 2.79 13.71
CA LEU A 93 -16.04 1.52 13.69
C LEU A 93 -16.34 1.04 15.11
N CYS A 94 -17.53 0.49 15.29
CA CYS A 94 -17.95 -0.28 16.45
C CYS A 94 -18.99 -1.31 16.01
N GLU A 95 -19.59 -1.99 16.96
CA GLU A 95 -20.47 -3.14 16.81
C GLU A 95 -19.80 -4.41 16.31
N ARG A 96 -20.61 -5.47 16.19
CA ARG A 96 -20.22 -6.70 15.51
C ARG A 96 -20.45 -6.54 14.02
N ILE A 97 -19.36 -6.51 13.25
CA ILE A 97 -19.42 -6.32 11.80
C ILE A 97 -19.28 -7.69 11.11
N PRO A 98 -20.23 -8.08 10.24
CA PRO A 98 -20.12 -9.32 9.46
C PRO A 98 -18.93 -9.29 8.51
N SER A 99 -18.29 -10.44 8.27
CA SER A 99 -17.13 -10.57 7.38
C SER A 99 -17.41 -10.20 5.92
N THR A 100 -18.69 -10.17 5.50
CA THR A 100 -19.12 -9.73 4.17
C THR A 100 -19.35 -8.23 4.06
N SER A 101 -19.25 -7.49 5.17
CA SER A 101 -19.50 -6.05 5.20
C SER A 101 -18.37 -5.28 4.52
N PRO A 102 -18.67 -4.25 3.72
CA PRO A 102 -17.64 -3.35 3.17
C PRO A 102 -16.87 -2.58 4.25
N LEU A 103 -17.42 -2.49 5.48
CA LEU A 103 -16.73 -1.91 6.63
C LEU A 103 -15.54 -2.74 7.13
N MET A 104 -15.31 -3.93 6.58
CA MET A 104 -14.10 -4.72 6.86
C MET A 104 -12.87 -4.22 6.07
N GLY A 105 -13.03 -3.22 5.21
CA GLY A 105 -11.97 -2.67 4.38
C GLY A 105 -11.98 -3.26 2.96
N PRO A 106 -10.87 -3.12 2.20
CA PRO A 106 -9.57 -2.59 2.64
C PRO A 106 -9.58 -1.07 2.83
N TYR A 107 -8.94 -0.62 3.91
CA TYR A 107 -8.61 0.78 4.14
C TYR A 107 -7.21 1.07 3.63
N VAL A 108 -7.07 2.04 2.74
CA VAL A 108 -5.80 2.36 2.07
C VAL A 108 -5.34 3.74 2.49
N SER A 109 -4.13 3.85 3.05
CA SER A 109 -3.56 5.14 3.43
C SER A 109 -3.17 6.00 2.22
N SER A 110 -3.14 7.31 2.41
CA SER A 110 -2.67 8.26 1.39
C SER A 110 -1.15 8.26 1.23
N GLY A 111 -0.42 7.75 2.24
CA GLY A 111 1.05 7.68 2.26
C GLY A 111 1.57 6.45 3.04
N PRO A 112 2.83 6.46 3.48
CA PRO A 112 3.50 5.28 4.04
C PRO A 112 3.14 5.02 5.50
N ARG A 113 2.29 5.85 6.08
CA ARG A 113 1.88 5.72 7.48
C ARG A 113 0.36 5.64 7.56
N MET A 114 -0.10 4.82 8.48
CA MET A 114 -1.48 4.74 8.93
C MET A 114 -1.49 4.67 10.45
N VAL A 115 -2.48 5.30 11.09
CA VAL A 115 -2.71 5.16 12.53
C VAL A 115 -4.05 4.50 12.75
N VAL A 116 -4.05 3.42 13.53
CA VAL A 116 -5.28 2.78 14.02
C VAL A 116 -5.33 3.01 15.52
N GLN A 117 -6.43 3.54 16.03
CA GLN A 117 -6.64 3.69 17.46
C GLN A 117 -7.81 2.83 17.90
N PHE A 118 -7.59 2.02 18.93
CA PHE A 118 -8.64 1.32 19.64
C PHE A 118 -8.85 2.00 20.99
N GLY A 119 -10.08 2.38 21.30
CA GLY A 119 -10.41 3.06 22.55
C GLY A 119 -11.60 2.43 23.25
N THR A 120 -11.58 2.49 24.58
CA THR A 120 -12.64 2.02 25.47
C THR A 120 -12.79 2.96 26.65
N THR A 121 -14.02 3.20 27.07
CA THR A 121 -14.33 3.94 28.30
C THR A 121 -14.43 2.99 29.50
N ASP A 122 -14.97 3.46 30.62
CA ASP A 122 -15.19 2.70 31.84
C ASP A 122 -16.38 1.73 31.75
N LYS A 123 -17.23 1.85 30.73
CA LYS A 123 -18.39 0.97 30.51
C LYS A 123 -18.00 -0.31 29.78
N ILE A 124 -18.54 -1.43 30.25
CA ILE A 124 -18.47 -2.73 29.56
C ILE A 124 -19.79 -2.98 28.84
N VAL A 125 -19.71 -3.13 27.52
CA VAL A 125 -20.84 -3.51 26.66
C VAL A 125 -20.53 -4.85 26.02
N THR A 126 -21.50 -5.76 26.04
CA THR A 126 -21.39 -7.10 25.44
C THR A 126 -22.71 -7.53 24.82
N ASP A 127 -22.65 -8.22 23.69
CA ASP A 127 -23.78 -8.85 23.00
C ASP A 127 -24.01 -10.31 23.47
N GLY A 128 -23.18 -10.79 24.40
CA GLY A 128 -23.19 -12.17 24.87
C GLY A 128 -22.65 -13.18 23.85
N LEU A 129 -22.07 -12.71 22.75
CA LEU A 129 -21.49 -13.54 21.69
C LEU A 129 -19.96 -13.47 21.71
N TYR A 130 -19.33 -14.52 21.22
CA TYR A 130 -17.88 -14.64 21.08
C TYR A 130 -17.52 -14.68 19.58
N PRO A 131 -16.39 -14.11 19.14
CA PRO A 131 -15.33 -13.43 19.91
C PRO A 131 -15.58 -11.93 20.14
N HIS A 132 -14.72 -11.31 20.97
CA HIS A 132 -14.69 -9.86 21.23
C HIS A 132 -13.38 -9.23 20.74
N GLY A 133 -13.44 -7.94 20.40
CA GLY A 133 -12.33 -7.19 19.85
C GLY A 133 -12.25 -7.32 18.34
N PHE A 134 -11.06 -7.17 17.78
CA PHE A 134 -10.87 -7.28 16.34
C PHE A 134 -9.55 -7.96 16.01
N LYS A 135 -9.49 -8.52 14.81
CA LYS A 135 -8.28 -9.02 14.20
C LYS A 135 -8.19 -8.44 12.80
N ALA A 136 -7.11 -7.72 12.51
CA ALA A 136 -6.91 -7.09 11.22
C ALA A 136 -5.58 -7.53 10.60
N LYS A 137 -5.61 -7.76 9.30
CA LYS A 137 -4.44 -7.98 8.46
C LYS A 137 -3.95 -6.63 7.94
N VAL A 138 -2.64 -6.43 8.05
CA VAL A 138 -1.92 -5.27 7.49
C VAL A 138 -1.02 -5.77 6.37
N ASP A 139 -1.19 -5.17 5.20
CA ASP A 139 -0.35 -5.31 4.02
C ASP A 139 0.24 -3.92 3.69
N PHE A 140 1.50 -3.86 3.30
CA PHE A 140 2.14 -2.63 2.82
C PHE A 140 2.33 -2.78 1.33
N LYS A 141 1.93 -1.83 0.47
CA LYS A 141 2.05 -1.93 -0.99
C LYS A 141 2.80 -0.73 -1.55
N THR A 142 3.89 -0.98 -2.25
CA THR A 142 4.63 0.06 -2.96
C THR A 142 3.92 0.43 -4.26
N ASP A 143 3.56 1.70 -4.42
CA ASP A 143 3.13 2.25 -5.71
C ASP A 143 4.35 2.72 -6.49
N PHE A 144 4.85 1.91 -7.43
CA PHE A 144 6.02 2.30 -8.23
C PHE A 144 5.70 3.38 -9.28
N GLY A 145 4.43 3.80 -9.45
CA GLY A 145 4.04 4.80 -10.45
C GLY A 145 4.24 4.34 -11.89
N VAL A 146 4.29 3.03 -12.14
CA VAL A 146 4.48 2.44 -13.46
C VAL A 146 3.11 2.04 -14.03
N ALA A 147 2.83 2.45 -15.27
CA ALA A 147 1.52 2.25 -15.91
C ALA A 147 1.22 0.82 -16.40
N GLY A 148 2.12 -0.14 -16.12
CA GLY A 148 1.98 -1.54 -16.51
C GLY A 148 1.04 -2.33 -15.59
N GLU A 149 0.65 -3.53 -16.02
CA GLU A 149 -0.03 -4.50 -15.15
C GLU A 149 0.98 -5.00 -14.10
N SER A 150 0.71 -4.75 -12.82
CA SER A 150 1.57 -5.23 -11.73
C SER A 150 1.45 -6.75 -11.60
N LEU A 151 2.58 -7.45 -11.73
CA LEU A 151 2.68 -8.92 -11.54
C LEU A 151 3.25 -9.29 -10.18
N GLY A 152 3.98 -8.37 -9.55
CA GLY A 152 4.62 -8.59 -8.26
C GLY A 152 3.66 -8.46 -7.09
N THR A 153 4.07 -9.04 -5.96
CA THR A 153 3.54 -8.65 -4.65
C THR A 153 4.04 -7.25 -4.26
N SER A 154 3.61 -6.77 -3.11
CA SER A 154 3.84 -5.40 -2.61
C SER A 154 5.25 -4.80 -2.71
N ASN A 155 6.31 -5.61 -2.77
CA ASN A 155 7.70 -5.16 -2.83
C ASN A 155 8.43 -5.67 -4.10
N GLU A 156 7.70 -6.30 -5.00
CA GLU A 156 8.23 -6.84 -6.24
C GLU A 156 7.91 -5.85 -7.37
N CYS A 157 8.93 -5.14 -7.85
CA CYS A 157 8.80 -4.22 -8.96
C CYS A 157 8.69 -4.96 -10.30
N LEU A 158 7.58 -5.66 -10.51
CA LEU A 158 7.34 -6.49 -11.69
C LEU A 158 6.11 -5.99 -12.44
N PHE A 159 6.29 -5.64 -13.71
CA PHE A 159 5.23 -5.07 -14.55
C PHE A 159 5.13 -5.78 -15.90
N ARG A 160 3.92 -5.91 -16.41
CA ARG A 160 3.62 -6.49 -17.72
C ARG A 160 2.93 -5.48 -18.64
N PHE A 161 3.32 -5.51 -19.91
CA PHE A 161 2.79 -4.68 -20.99
C PHE A 161 2.42 -5.56 -22.18
N ARG A 162 1.12 -5.55 -22.55
CA ARG A 162 0.58 -6.29 -23.71
C ARG A 162 -0.05 -5.39 -24.78
N LYS A 163 -0.11 -4.08 -24.51
CA LYS A 163 -0.71 -3.14 -25.46
C LYS A 163 0.21 -3.01 -26.67
N PRO A 164 -0.33 -2.93 -27.91
CA PRO A 164 0.49 -2.77 -29.12
C PRO A 164 1.38 -1.51 -29.12
N MET A 165 0.99 -0.50 -28.35
CA MET A 165 1.74 0.73 -28.12
C MET A 165 1.53 1.19 -26.67
N GLY A 166 2.55 1.82 -26.09
CA GLY A 166 2.49 2.37 -24.75
C GLY A 166 3.82 3.00 -24.36
N PHE A 167 3.84 3.52 -23.13
CA PHE A 167 5.03 4.08 -22.51
C PHE A 167 5.29 3.34 -21.20
N PHE A 168 6.56 3.14 -20.88
CA PHE A 168 7.01 2.65 -19.58
C PHE A 168 8.17 3.53 -19.13
N ASN A 169 8.35 3.63 -17.81
CA ASN A 169 9.37 4.48 -17.22
C ASN A 169 10.00 3.76 -16.02
N SER A 170 11.15 4.25 -15.57
CA SER A 170 11.66 3.90 -14.25
C SER A 170 10.61 4.22 -13.17
N PRO A 171 10.63 3.53 -12.01
CA PRO A 171 9.70 3.86 -10.94
C PRO A 171 9.79 5.33 -10.58
N ARG A 172 8.64 5.93 -10.25
CA ARG A 172 8.50 7.33 -9.79
C ARG A 172 8.80 8.41 -10.82
N TYR A 173 9.10 8.06 -12.08
CA TYR A 173 9.35 9.05 -13.13
C TYR A 173 8.22 10.09 -13.19
N PRO A 174 8.51 11.41 -13.25
CA PRO A 174 9.82 12.02 -13.54
C PRO A 174 10.74 12.26 -12.33
N ALA A 175 10.36 11.84 -11.12
CA ALA A 175 11.24 11.88 -9.96
C ALA A 175 12.33 10.80 -10.03
N ASN A 176 13.34 10.91 -9.16
CA ASN A 176 14.43 9.94 -9.07
C ASN A 176 13.88 8.53 -8.72
N TYR A 177 14.41 7.50 -9.38
CA TYR A 177 14.09 6.11 -9.03
C TYR A 177 14.60 5.76 -7.61
N PRO A 178 13.99 4.80 -6.90
CA PRO A 178 14.42 4.42 -5.55
C PRO A 178 15.76 3.69 -5.57
N LEU A 179 16.54 3.88 -4.49
CA LEU A 179 17.74 3.10 -4.24
C LEU A 179 17.39 1.62 -4.05
N ASP A 180 18.37 0.74 -4.26
CA ASP A 180 18.26 -0.71 -4.04
C ASP A 180 17.03 -1.35 -4.72
N THR A 181 16.64 -0.83 -5.89
CA THR A 181 15.45 -1.27 -6.61
C THR A 181 15.81 -2.13 -7.81
N ASN A 182 15.27 -3.35 -7.87
CA ASN A 182 15.36 -4.22 -9.04
C ASN A 182 13.96 -4.32 -9.69
N CYS A 183 13.81 -3.68 -10.85
CA CYS A 183 12.56 -3.67 -11.61
C CYS A 183 12.65 -4.51 -12.86
N THR A 184 11.67 -5.39 -13.06
CA THR A 184 11.54 -6.21 -14.26
C THR A 184 10.27 -5.84 -15.02
N TYR A 185 10.43 -5.58 -16.32
CA TYR A 185 9.35 -5.19 -17.22
C TYR A 185 9.18 -6.26 -18.31
N PHE A 186 8.06 -6.97 -18.30
CA PHE A 186 7.68 -7.93 -19.33
C PHE A 186 6.92 -7.21 -20.44
N ILE A 187 7.52 -7.08 -21.61
CA ILE A 187 6.87 -6.49 -22.79
C ILE A 187 6.55 -7.62 -23.76
N GLU A 188 5.26 -7.88 -23.96
CA GLU A 188 4.77 -9.04 -24.72
C GLU A 188 4.04 -8.56 -25.97
N GLY A 189 4.60 -8.88 -27.15
CA GLY A 189 3.96 -8.67 -28.45
C GLY A 189 3.06 -9.84 -28.85
N ASN A 190 2.09 -9.61 -29.73
CA ASN A 190 1.33 -10.72 -30.31
C ASN A 190 2.16 -11.46 -31.38
N ILE A 191 1.73 -12.67 -31.72
CA ILE A 191 2.36 -13.48 -32.77
C ILE A 191 2.47 -12.68 -34.07
N GLY A 192 3.68 -12.64 -34.63
CA GLY A 192 4.00 -11.90 -35.85
C GLY A 192 4.26 -10.40 -35.66
N GLN A 193 4.20 -9.88 -34.43
CA GLN A 193 4.61 -8.52 -34.11
C GLN A 193 6.06 -8.50 -33.63
N GLN A 194 6.73 -7.36 -33.86
CA GLN A 194 8.05 -7.07 -33.32
C GLN A 194 7.94 -5.95 -32.29
N ILE A 195 8.66 -6.09 -31.18
CA ILE A 195 8.73 -5.07 -30.14
C ILE A 195 9.81 -4.06 -30.54
N LEU A 196 9.44 -2.78 -30.54
CA LEU A 196 10.37 -1.67 -30.76
C LEU A 196 10.39 -0.80 -29.49
N ILE A 197 11.57 -0.67 -28.89
CA ILE A 197 11.78 0.18 -27.72
C ILE A 197 12.55 1.44 -28.15
N HIS A 198 12.06 2.60 -27.73
CA HIS A 198 12.69 3.89 -27.95
C HIS A 198 12.74 4.67 -26.64
N PHE A 199 13.93 5.11 -26.22
CA PHE A 199 14.11 5.94 -25.04
C PHE A 199 14.01 7.41 -25.41
N GLU A 200 13.01 8.11 -24.87
CA GLU A 200 12.90 9.57 -25.00
C GLU A 200 13.87 10.30 -24.06
N GLN A 201 14.04 9.76 -22.85
CA GLN A 201 14.96 10.24 -21.83
C GLN A 201 15.64 9.04 -21.18
N PHE A 202 16.95 9.14 -20.93
CA PHE A 202 17.72 8.08 -20.30
C PHE A 202 18.81 8.70 -19.42
N ALA A 203 18.70 8.49 -18.11
CA ALA A 203 19.68 8.96 -17.14
C ALA A 203 19.72 7.98 -15.96
N LEU A 204 20.89 7.38 -15.73
CA LEU A 204 21.17 6.51 -14.59
C LEU A 204 22.42 7.03 -13.87
N PHE A 205 22.53 6.74 -12.58
CA PHE A 205 23.69 7.11 -11.78
C PHE A 205 24.88 6.18 -12.09
N GLY A 206 26.04 6.79 -12.31
CA GLY A 206 27.32 6.10 -12.48
C GLY A 206 28.45 6.96 -11.95
N GLU A 207 29.41 6.35 -11.28
CA GLU A 207 30.62 7.05 -10.84
C GLU A 207 31.50 7.37 -12.05
N LYS A 208 32.06 8.58 -12.08
CA LYS A 208 32.81 9.09 -13.24
C LYS A 208 34.21 8.49 -13.38
N GLU A 209 34.74 7.82 -12.36
CA GLU A 209 36.16 7.45 -12.26
C GLU A 209 36.44 5.97 -12.52
N GLU A 210 35.42 5.11 -12.45
CA GLU A 210 35.48 3.73 -12.89
C GLU A 210 34.40 3.56 -13.97
N ASP A 211 34.67 2.92 -15.10
CA ASP A 211 33.70 2.58 -16.16
C ASP A 211 32.62 1.57 -15.66
N ARG A 212 32.14 1.75 -14.43
CA ARG A 212 31.10 0.99 -13.75
C ARG A 212 29.93 1.93 -13.54
N CYS A 213 28.85 1.68 -14.29
CA CYS A 213 27.56 2.21 -13.90
C CYS A 213 27.16 1.53 -12.59
N ASN A 214 26.90 2.30 -11.54
CA ASN A 214 26.39 1.74 -10.27
C ASN A 214 24.95 1.23 -10.46
N ASP A 215 24.19 1.93 -11.32
CA ASP A 215 22.86 1.54 -11.75
C ASP A 215 22.87 1.18 -13.23
N TRP A 216 22.07 0.19 -13.64
CA TRP A 216 22.06 -0.30 -15.03
C TRP A 216 20.65 -0.65 -15.51
N LEU A 217 20.51 -0.77 -16.83
CA LEU A 217 19.33 -1.32 -17.50
C LEU A 217 19.79 -2.42 -18.47
N GLU A 218 19.25 -3.61 -18.30
CA GLU A 218 19.45 -4.74 -19.21
C GLU A 218 18.18 -5.01 -20.01
N ILE A 219 18.34 -5.32 -21.29
CA ILE A 219 17.25 -5.73 -22.18
C ILE A 219 17.56 -7.13 -22.66
N TYR A 220 16.58 -8.04 -22.51
CA TYR A 220 16.70 -9.42 -22.93
C TYR A 220 15.67 -9.72 -24.00
N ASP A 221 16.12 -10.34 -25.10
CA ASP A 221 15.23 -11.06 -25.99
C ASP A 221 14.84 -12.38 -25.33
N VAL A 222 13.53 -12.64 -25.25
CA VAL A 222 12.98 -13.87 -24.64
C VAL A 222 12.51 -14.81 -25.73
N PHE A 223 13.17 -15.96 -25.85
CA PHE A 223 12.80 -17.03 -26.78
C PHE A 223 12.18 -18.19 -26.00
N GLN A 224 11.02 -18.67 -26.46
CA GLN A 224 10.39 -19.86 -25.89
C GLN A 224 10.82 -21.10 -26.69
N ASP A 225 11.39 -22.10 -26.00
CA ASP A 225 11.70 -23.42 -26.55
C ASP A 225 10.95 -24.49 -25.74
N GLY A 226 9.74 -24.84 -26.20
CA GLY A 226 8.84 -25.71 -25.43
C GLY A 226 8.34 -25.05 -24.15
N ASP A 227 8.66 -25.65 -22.99
CA ASP A 227 8.35 -25.10 -21.66
C ASP A 227 9.52 -24.26 -21.09
N ASP A 228 10.68 -24.22 -21.78
CA ASP A 228 11.86 -23.49 -21.32
C ASP A 228 11.91 -22.07 -21.92
N GLU A 229 12.25 -21.09 -21.07
CA GLU A 229 12.50 -19.70 -21.49
C GLU A 229 14.00 -19.43 -21.58
N GLN A 230 14.46 -19.03 -22.77
CA GLN A 230 15.84 -18.60 -23.01
C GLN A 230 15.91 -17.07 -23.09
N LEU A 231 16.68 -16.48 -22.18
CA LEU A 231 16.98 -15.05 -22.17
C LEU A 231 18.30 -14.78 -22.89
N VAL A 232 18.28 -13.88 -23.88
CA VAL A 232 19.48 -13.43 -24.60
C VAL A 232 19.67 -11.95 -24.35
N LEU A 233 20.75 -11.57 -23.66
CA LEU A 233 21.07 -10.16 -23.39
C LEU A 233 21.34 -9.42 -24.70
N GLN A 234 20.65 -8.30 -24.91
CA GLN A 234 20.88 -7.42 -26.03
C GLN A 234 22.04 -6.47 -25.69
N GLU A 235 23.09 -6.45 -26.52
CA GLU A 235 24.16 -5.47 -26.39
C GLU A 235 23.60 -4.07 -26.72
N LEU A 236 23.30 -3.29 -25.69
CA LEU A 236 23.01 -1.87 -25.82
C LEU A 236 24.31 -1.19 -26.26
N LEU A 237 24.33 -0.68 -27.50
CA LEU A 237 25.49 0.05 -28.02
C LEU A 237 25.90 1.14 -27.00
N PRO A 238 27.21 1.37 -26.78
CA PRO A 238 27.74 2.32 -25.78
C PRO A 238 27.34 3.80 -26.00
N LEU A 239 26.51 4.08 -27.01
CA LEU A 239 25.91 5.37 -27.29
C LEU A 239 24.85 5.79 -26.25
N PHE A 240 24.19 4.86 -25.56
CA PHE A 240 23.19 5.20 -24.52
C PHE A 240 23.79 5.49 -23.15
N ALA A 241 24.95 4.90 -22.82
CA ALA A 241 25.66 5.15 -21.56
C ALA A 241 26.38 6.51 -21.53
N ASN A 242 26.56 7.17 -22.68
CA ASN A 242 27.33 8.40 -22.83
C ASN A 242 26.51 9.65 -23.20
N GLN A 243 25.18 9.61 -23.09
CA GLN A 243 24.38 10.83 -23.27
C GLN A 243 24.56 11.76 -22.06
N ARG A 244 25.54 12.66 -22.20
CA ARG A 244 25.81 13.77 -21.29
C ARG A 244 24.55 14.59 -21.02
N ALA A 245 23.99 14.47 -19.83
CA ALA A 245 23.12 15.50 -19.28
C ALA A 245 24.00 16.63 -18.72
N THR A 246 24.18 17.69 -19.49
CA THR A 246 24.48 19.01 -18.94
C THR A 246 23.24 19.49 -18.19
N ALA A 247 23.30 19.52 -16.86
CA ALA A 247 22.37 20.29 -16.05
C ALA A 247 22.67 21.79 -16.25
N GLN A 248 21.62 22.56 -16.54
CA GLN A 248 21.63 24.02 -16.52
C GLN A 248 21.00 24.48 -15.21
#